data_AF-A0A164WJI6-F1
#
_entry.id   AF-A0A164WJI6-F1
#
_cell.length_a   1.000
_cell.length_b   1.000
_cell.length_c   1.000
_cell.angle_alpha   90.00
_cell.angle_beta   90.00
_cell.angle_gamma   90.00
#
_symmetry.space_group_name_H-M   'P 1'
#
loop_
_entity.id
_entity.type
_entity.pdbx_description
1 polymer ?
#
loop_
_entity_poly.entity_id
_entity_poly.type
_entity_poly.pdbx_seq_one_letter_code
_entity_poly.pdbx_strand_id
1 'polypeptide(L)'
;MYIDDAFPIKKSLIKRIKAQYPQDPAGFALKLVGELYSREFLEPHKKTNTNAKIGFDLKIPIRVKELSYIRNTITEVYGALDSKTKSGAEMKISQKFNIKSKDSVAWLKKFNELHKIDREVDKTN
;
A
#
# COMPACT_ATOMS: atom_id res chain seq x y z
N MET A 1 -11.14 -23.13 -6.76
CA MET A 1 -11.72 -22.26 -5.71
C MET A 1 -10.54 -21.67 -4.94
N TYR A 2 -10.07 -20.49 -5.33
CA TYR A 2 -8.95 -19.85 -4.64
C TYR A 2 -9.49 -19.28 -3.34
N ILE A 3 -8.98 -19.80 -2.21
CA ILE A 3 -9.19 -19.19 -0.90
C ILE A 3 -8.61 -17.79 -1.03
N ASP A 4 -9.48 -16.79 -1.00
CA ASP A 4 -9.13 -15.38 -0.88
C ASP A 4 -8.45 -15.24 0.50
N ASP A 5 -7.16 -15.60 0.59
CA ASP A 5 -6.34 -15.46 1.78
C ASP A 5 -6.21 -13.97 2.08
N ALA A 6 -7.19 -13.50 2.85
CA ALA A 6 -7.34 -12.13 3.30
C ALA A 6 -6.14 -11.82 4.19
N PHE A 7 -5.24 -10.97 3.71
CA PHE A 7 -4.07 -10.40 4.40
C PHE A 7 -4.38 -10.01 5.87
N PRO A 8 -4.24 -10.92 6.85
CA PRO A 8 -4.73 -10.67 8.20
C PRO A 8 -3.60 -10.05 9.01
N ILE A 9 -3.80 -8.83 9.48
CA ILE A 9 -2.83 -8.13 10.32
C ILE A 9 -2.81 -8.79 11.70
N LYS A 10 -1.65 -9.34 12.11
CA LYS A 10 -1.51 -10.04 13.39
C LYS A 10 -1.87 -9.12 14.57
N LYS A 11 -2.76 -9.58 15.47
CA LYS A 11 -3.15 -8.81 16.67
C LYS A 11 -1.97 -8.44 17.57
N SER A 12 -0.95 -9.31 17.65
CA SER A 12 0.28 -9.01 18.40
C SER A 12 1.06 -7.83 17.84
N LEU A 13 1.12 -7.70 16.50
CA LEU A 13 1.71 -6.56 15.82
C LEU A 13 0.94 -5.27 16.15
N ILE A 14 -0.39 -5.32 16.05
CA ILE A 14 -1.28 -4.18 16.35
C ILE A 14 -1.04 -3.68 17.78
N LYS A 15 -1.09 -4.58 18.77
CA LYS A 15 -0.85 -4.25 20.19
C LYS A 15 0.53 -3.63 20.40
N ARG A 16 1.57 -4.21 19.79
CA ARG A 16 2.95 -3.72 19.91
C ARG A 16 3.10 -2.30 19.36
N ILE A 17 2.53 -2.01 18.19
CA ILE A 17 2.61 -0.67 17.58
C ILE A 17 1.75 0.31 18.38
N LYS A 18 0.53 -0.06 18.78
CA LYS A 18 -0.35 0.81 19.58
C LYS A 18 0.30 1.24 20.89
N ALA A 19 1.04 0.35 21.55
CA ALA A 19 1.79 0.68 22.76
C ALA A 19 2.83 1.80 22.54
N GLN A 20 3.41 1.89 21.34
CA GLN A 20 4.38 2.93 20.97
C GLN A 20 3.72 4.24 20.50
N TYR A 21 2.48 4.17 20.01
CA TYR A 21 1.73 5.30 19.44
C TYR A 21 0.35 5.45 20.09
N PRO A 22 0.22 5.58 21.43
CA PRO A 22 -1.07 5.47 22.12
C PRO A 22 -2.11 6.50 21.66
N GLN A 23 -1.69 7.71 21.31
CA GLN A 23 -2.55 8.83 20.87
C GLN A 23 -2.16 9.40 19.51
N ASP A 24 -1.42 8.63 18.70
CA ASP A 24 -0.94 9.07 17.38
C ASP A 24 -1.36 8.09 16.28
N PRO A 25 -2.58 8.24 15.73
CA PRO A 25 -3.05 7.41 14.61
C PRO A 25 -2.18 7.53 13.36
N ALA A 26 -1.55 8.69 13.14
CA ALA A 26 -0.74 8.94 11.95
C ALA A 26 0.62 8.22 12.04
N GLY A 27 1.31 8.33 13.18
CA GLY A 27 2.53 7.57 13.46
C GLY A 27 2.27 6.07 13.50
N PHE A 28 1.14 5.63 14.07
CA PHE A 28 0.70 4.25 14.02
C PHE A 28 0.54 3.76 12.58
N ALA A 29 -0.17 4.51 11.73
CA ALA A 29 -0.38 4.15 10.33
C ALA A 29 0.95 4.03 9.57
N LEU A 30 1.87 4.97 9.80
CA LEU A 30 3.21 4.94 9.19
C LEU A 30 3.99 3.67 9.60
N LYS A 31 4.00 3.36 10.89
CA LYS A 31 4.72 2.21 11.43
C LYS A 31 4.08 0.89 10.98
N LEU A 32 2.75 0.81 10.99
CA LEU A 32 2.00 -0.36 10.54
C LEU A 32 2.35 -0.71 9.09
N VAL A 33 2.27 0.24 8.16
CA VAL A 33 2.62 -0.03 6.75
C VAL A 33 4.08 -0.44 6.61
N GLY A 34 4.99 0.14 7.40
CA GLY A 34 6.41 -0.23 7.38
C GLY A 34 6.72 -1.62 7.96
N GLU A 35 5.83 -2.20 8.77
CA GLU A 35 5.97 -3.56 9.29
C GLU A 35 5.25 -4.59 8.41
N LEU A 36 4.22 -4.16 7.67
CA LEU A 36 3.44 -5.02 6.78
C LEU A 36 4.14 -5.28 5.44
N TYR A 37 4.92 -4.32 4.97
CA TYR A 37 5.55 -4.38 3.66
C TYR A 37 7.05 -4.13 3.78
N SER A 38 7.83 -4.98 3.12
CA SER A 38 9.26 -4.76 2.97
C SER A 38 9.52 -3.56 2.06
N ARG A 39 10.75 -3.05 2.08
CA ARG A 39 11.14 -1.93 1.21
C ARG A 39 11.03 -2.30 -0.27
N GLU A 40 11.45 -3.51 -0.61
CA GLU A 40 11.42 -4.08 -1.97
C GLU A 40 9.98 -4.17 -2.50
N PHE A 41 9.00 -4.35 -1.62
CA PHE A 41 7.59 -4.28 -1.98
C PHE A 41 7.11 -2.83 -2.12
N LEU A 42 7.42 -1.96 -1.15
CA LEU A 42 6.94 -0.57 -1.15
C LEU A 42 7.45 0.26 -2.33
N GLU A 43 8.66 -0.02 -2.81
CA GLU A 43 9.30 0.71 -3.90
C GLU A 43 8.52 0.67 -5.22
N PRO A 44 8.18 -0.50 -5.78
CA PRO A 44 7.41 -0.60 -7.01
C PRO A 44 5.90 -0.35 -6.83
N HIS A 45 5.39 -0.23 -5.60
CA HIS A 45 3.95 -0.12 -5.35
C HIS A 45 3.46 1.30 -5.04
N LYS A 46 2.17 1.55 -5.29
CA LYS A 46 1.45 2.78 -4.93
C LYS A 46 0.15 2.47 -4.18
N LYS A 47 -0.30 3.42 -3.36
CA LYS A 47 -1.50 3.29 -2.53
C LYS A 47 -2.80 3.14 -3.33
N THR A 48 -2.95 3.88 -4.43
CA THR A 48 -4.20 3.88 -5.24
C THR A 48 -3.92 3.80 -6.72
N ASN A 49 -4.95 3.36 -7.46
CA ASN A 49 -4.94 3.25 -8.90
C ASN A 49 -5.17 4.62 -9.57
N THR A 50 -4.26 5.57 -9.35
CA THR A 50 -4.22 6.79 -10.16
C THR A 50 -3.65 6.42 -11.52
N ASN A 51 -4.48 6.53 -12.57
CA ASN A 51 -4.12 6.31 -13.98
C ASN A 51 -3.03 7.28 -14.39
N ALA A 52 -1.78 6.87 -14.25
CA ALA A 52 -0.68 7.74 -14.55
C ALA A 52 0.19 7.05 -15.61
N LYS A 53 0.34 7.75 -16.74
CA LYS A 53 0.74 7.18 -18.03
C LYS A 53 2.25 7.22 -18.30
N ILE A 54 3.07 7.82 -17.41
CA ILE A 54 4.49 8.12 -17.71
C ILE A 54 5.39 8.09 -16.45
N GLY A 55 6.51 7.35 -16.47
CA GLY A 55 7.62 7.52 -15.51
C GLY A 55 7.46 6.79 -14.16
N PHE A 56 7.76 7.46 -13.03
CA PHE A 56 7.60 6.93 -11.65
C PHE A 56 6.15 6.56 -11.30
N ASP A 57 5.23 6.86 -12.20
CA ASP A 57 3.80 6.63 -12.13
C ASP A 57 3.36 5.23 -12.60
N LEU A 58 4.28 4.45 -13.17
CA LEU A 58 4.14 3.05 -13.56
C LEU A 58 4.05 2.07 -12.37
N LYS A 59 3.98 2.59 -11.13
CA LYS A 59 3.88 1.80 -9.92
C LYS A 59 2.62 0.94 -9.87
N ILE A 60 2.75 -0.23 -9.28
CA ILE A 60 1.68 -1.22 -9.14
C ILE A 60 0.77 -0.80 -7.97
N PRO A 61 -0.54 -0.61 -8.16
CA PRO A 61 -1.44 -0.32 -7.04
C PRO A 61 -1.54 -1.53 -6.11
N ILE A 62 -1.50 -1.29 -4.79
CA ILE A 62 -1.85 -2.34 -3.83
C ILE A 62 -3.33 -2.75 -3.98
N ARG A 63 -3.66 -3.96 -3.53
CA ARG A 63 -5.04 -4.47 -3.59
C ARG A 63 -5.95 -3.59 -2.73
N VAL A 64 -7.13 -3.24 -3.26
CA VAL A 64 -8.13 -2.42 -2.54
C VAL A 64 -8.53 -3.07 -1.20
N LYS A 65 -8.62 -4.41 -1.17
CA LYS A 65 -8.91 -5.15 0.06
C LYS A 65 -7.83 -4.93 1.13
N GLU A 66 -6.54 -4.99 0.78
CA GLU A 66 -5.43 -4.76 1.73
C GLU A 66 -5.46 -3.33 2.31
N LEU A 67 -5.65 -2.33 1.45
CA LEU A 67 -5.78 -0.94 1.90
C LEU A 67 -6.98 -0.76 2.84
N SER A 68 -8.08 -1.46 2.58
CA SER A 68 -9.26 -1.45 3.44
C SER A 68 -8.97 -2.09 4.80
N TYR A 69 -8.22 -3.19 4.85
CA TYR A 69 -7.80 -3.81 6.10
C TYR A 69 -6.92 -2.89 6.95
N ILE A 70 -5.97 -2.17 6.34
CA ILE A 70 -5.13 -1.19 7.04
C ILE A 70 -6.00 -0.08 7.65
N ARG A 71 -6.94 0.46 6.88
CA ARG A 71 -7.88 1.50 7.35
C ARG A 71 -8.75 1.01 8.49
N ASN A 72 -9.33 -0.18 8.35
CA ASN A 72 -10.18 -0.78 9.38
C ASN A 72 -9.41 -1.02 10.66
N THR A 73 -8.15 -1.47 10.57
CA THR A 73 -7.27 -1.67 11.73
C THR A 73 -7.02 -0.35 12.47
N ILE A 74 -6.79 0.75 11.76
CA ILE A 74 -6.61 2.07 12.39
C ILE A 74 -7.91 2.48 13.11
N THR A 75 -9.07 2.32 12.46
CA THR A 75 -10.37 2.62 13.07
C THR A 75 -10.67 1.72 14.27
N GLU A 76 -10.33 0.44 14.24
CA GLU A 76 -10.52 -0.50 15.37
C GLU A 76 -9.68 -0.07 16.59
N VAL A 77 -8.46 0.43 16.36
CA VAL A 77 -7.52 0.77 17.42
C VAL A 77 -7.79 2.14 18.06
N TYR A 78 -8.32 3.10 17.29
CA TYR A 78 -8.52 4.48 17.75
C TYR A 78 -9.99 4.93 17.75
N GLY A 79 -10.91 4.08 17.30
CA GLY A 79 -12.31 4.44 17.12
C GLY A 79 -12.55 5.32 15.89
N ALA A 80 -13.70 5.98 15.87
CA ALA A 80 -14.05 6.94 14.83
C ALA A 80 -13.11 8.15 14.89
N LEU A 81 -12.27 8.30 13.87
CA LEU A 81 -11.36 9.42 13.73
C LEU A 81 -12.09 10.64 13.16
N ASP A 82 -11.75 11.82 13.66
CA ASP A 82 -12.13 13.08 13.01
C ASP A 82 -11.46 13.21 11.62
N SER A 83 -11.99 14.11 10.79
CA SER A 83 -11.55 14.30 9.41
C SER A 83 -10.06 14.65 9.29
N LYS A 84 -9.53 15.49 10.20
CA LYS A 84 -8.13 15.93 10.16
C LYS A 84 -7.20 14.78 10.50
N THR A 85 -7.52 14.02 11.55
CA THR A 85 -6.73 12.87 11.98
C THR A 85 -6.75 11.74 10.95
N LYS A 86 -7.92 11.47 10.36
CA LYS A 86 -8.06 10.52 9.25
C LYS A 86 -7.20 10.91 8.05
N SER A 87 -7.23 12.19 7.65
CA SER A 87 -6.41 12.70 6.56
C SER A 87 -4.91 12.57 6.87
N GLY A 88 -4.49 12.87 8.11
CA GLY A 88 -3.12 12.69 8.57
C GLY A 88 -2.63 11.24 8.44
N ALA A 89 -3.43 10.27 8.89
CA ALA A 89 -3.13 8.85 8.75
C ALA A 89 -3.07 8.41 7.28
N GLU A 90 -4.03 8.83 6.46
CA GLU A 90 -4.05 8.53 5.02
C GLU A 90 -2.84 9.09 4.29
N MET A 91 -2.38 10.30 4.67
CA MET A 91 -1.17 10.92 4.14
C MET A 91 0.07 10.10 4.52
N LYS A 92 0.18 9.64 5.77
CA LYS A 92 1.30 8.79 6.21
C LYS A 92 1.35 7.45 5.48
N ILE A 93 0.20 6.83 5.22
CA ILE A 93 0.12 5.66 4.35
C ILE A 93 0.67 6.00 2.96
N SER A 94 0.19 7.08 2.33
CA SER A 94 0.64 7.50 0.99
C SER A 94 2.16 7.76 0.94
N GLN A 95 2.69 8.45 1.95
CA GLN A 95 4.13 8.75 2.06
C GLN A 95 4.97 7.47 2.05
N LYS A 96 4.50 6.40 2.70
CA LYS A 96 5.23 5.13 2.78
C LYS A 96 5.35 4.39 1.44
N PHE A 97 4.42 4.63 0.51
CA PHE A 97 4.46 4.09 -0.86
C PHE A 97 5.17 5.03 -1.86
N ASN A 98 5.45 6.29 -1.48
CA ASN A 98 6.09 7.26 -2.36
C ASN A 98 7.62 7.18 -2.32
N ILE A 99 8.17 5.98 -2.22
CA ILE A 99 9.62 5.77 -2.26
C ILE A 99 10.10 5.94 -3.71
N LYS A 100 11.11 6.77 -3.92
CA LYS A 100 11.75 6.97 -5.22
C LYS A 100 13.04 6.15 -5.27
N SER A 101 13.09 5.18 -6.17
CA SER A 101 14.27 4.33 -6.42
C SER A 101 14.51 4.24 -7.92
N LYS A 102 15.73 4.52 -8.38
CA LYS A 102 16.09 4.49 -9.81
C LYS A 102 16.04 3.07 -10.37
N ASP A 103 16.49 2.10 -9.58
CA ASP A 103 16.54 0.69 -9.98
C ASP A 103 15.13 0.11 -10.15
N SER A 104 14.20 0.46 -9.26
CA SER A 104 12.80 0.04 -9.37
C SER A 104 12.12 0.65 -10.61
N VAL A 105 12.50 1.85 -11.06
CA VAL A 105 11.95 2.44 -12.29
C VAL A 105 12.38 1.66 -13.53
N ALA A 106 13.66 1.27 -13.61
CA ALA A 106 14.16 0.48 -14.74
C ALA A 106 13.44 -0.89 -14.80
N TRP A 107 13.32 -1.55 -13.65
CA TRP A 107 12.57 -2.81 -13.54
C TRP A 107 11.09 -2.64 -13.90
N LEU A 108 10.40 -1.62 -13.38
CA LEU A 108 8.99 -1.34 -13.68
C LEU A 108 8.74 -1.06 -15.16
N LYS A 109 9.66 -0.38 -15.85
CA LYS A 109 9.56 -0.16 -17.31
C LYS A 109 9.57 -1.49 -18.04
N LYS A 110 10.56 -2.36 -17.77
CA LYS A 110 10.68 -3.68 -18.39
C LYS A 110 9.48 -4.58 -18.07
N PHE A 111 9.03 -4.60 -16.82
CA PHE A 111 7.83 -5.34 -16.40
C PHE A 111 6.58 -4.92 -17.17
N ASN A 112 6.36 -3.60 -17.31
CA ASN A 112 5.21 -3.09 -18.06
C ASN A 112 5.33 -3.32 -19.56
N GLU A 113 6.53 -3.32 -20.14
CA GLU A 113 6.75 -3.69 -21.55
C GLU A 113 6.38 -5.15 -21.81
N LEU A 114 6.86 -6.08 -20.96
CA LEU A 114 6.53 -7.50 -21.05
C LEU A 114 5.00 -7.75 -20.93
N HIS A 115 4.36 -7.13 -19.92
CA HIS A 115 2.91 -7.29 -19.73
C HIS A 115 2.02 -6.43 -20.64
N LYS A 116 2.61 -5.58 -21.50
CA LYS A 116 1.89 -4.99 -22.63
C LYS A 116 1.78 -5.98 -23.78
N ILE A 117 2.85 -6.75 -24.04
CA ILE A 117 2.89 -7.80 -25.08
C ILE A 117 1.81 -8.85 -24.80
N ASP A 118 1.70 -9.32 -23.55
CA ASP A 118 0.66 -10.30 -23.16
C ASP A 118 -0.77 -9.79 -23.43
N ARG A 119 -1.04 -8.49 -23.24
CA ARG A 119 -2.36 -7.88 -23.45
C ARG A 119 -2.72 -7.64 -24.92
N GLU A 120 -1.73 -7.63 -25.80
CA GLU A 120 -1.96 -7.50 -27.25
C GLU A 120 -2.17 -8.87 -27.90
N VAL A 121 -1.49 -9.91 -27.39
CA VAL A 121 -1.68 -11.30 -27.80
C VAL A 121 -3.08 -11.83 -27.42
N ASP A 122 -3.60 -11.48 -26.23
CA ASP A 122 -4.96 -11.85 -25.81
C ASP A 122 -6.08 -11.13 -26.60
N LYS A 123 -5.76 -10.08 -27.36
CA LYS A 123 -6.74 -9.36 -28.21
C LYS A 123 -6.79 -9.87 -29.65
N THR A 124 -5.90 -10.80 -30.01
CA THR A 124 -5.76 -11.32 -31.37
C THR A 124 -6.22 -12.78 -31.51
N ASN A 125 -6.82 -13.37 -30.47
CA ASN A 125 -7.47 -14.69 -30.51
C ASN A 125 -8.97 -14.61 -30.26
#